data_AF-A0A7C3WQD8-F1
#
_entry.id   AF-A0A7C3WQD8-F1
#
_cell.length_a   1.000
_cell.length_b   1.000
_cell.length_c   1.000
_cell.angle_alpha   90.00
_cell.angle_beta   90.00
_cell.angle_gamma   90.00
#
_symmetry.space_group_name_H-M   'P 1'
#
loop_
_entity.id
_entity.type
_entity.pdbx_description
1 polymer ?
#
loop_
_entity_poly.entity_id
_entity_poly.type
_entity_poly.pdbx_seq_one_letter_code
_entity_poly.pdbx_strand_id
1 'polypeptide(L)'
;IHLQQAAVVQVFLPDGYNAWMSLGYAGFLGTVTCMNERGLAIGEIGGRGEGDWDGMPMTFLMRDIMERASTVEEALEIFRKTPRTCEYYYVLSDKHRNMAAVRATPKELLVLRPGQQHPLLPRVPEDTVFISGDTRAQVLSQRLQEHYGQIDLQRMIQIIKRPVAMASNLHNAIFSPETLEMWVADAGRETPACDEPYVRVCLPELVQWYRKVNNFTGDQKNLIGQKPGPKTAGNFPDGSRLWDREASAEEDQMIPIPSSAPADSTETKAALKALWEGRFSWRLGPPLVEPVQPEGDICYSVKDPSIVFYQERWHLFCTVRGQKRTHQIEYLSFQDWQEANRVRRVRLQNHEGFFCAPQVFYFTPHKKWYLICQASDPSWDPKYGAAFATTENLADPASWSRLKPLRARPADGKAGLDFWIICDDKHAHLFFTTLDGRLWREETRLEDFPHGWSEPMLAIRADIFEAAHVYKIRGMQKYLALIEAQAGHGWRYYKAYLADRLQGPWTPLAAERDRSFASMKNVQHTGVRWTDCISHGELLRCGVDEHLEVEPNNLRFLFQGVLDQERAGKPYGQIPWRLGLLEPDEP
;
A
#
# COMPACT_ATOMS: atom_id res chain seq x y z
N ILE A 1 -1.60 -2.66 11.67
CA ILE A 1 -2.30 -3.37 10.57
C ILE A 1 -3.66 -3.83 11.08
N HIS A 2 -4.75 -3.49 10.39
CA HIS A 2 -6.13 -3.88 10.74
C HIS A 2 -6.64 -5.03 9.87
N LEU A 3 -5.75 -5.92 9.42
CA LEU A 3 -6.12 -7.06 8.57
C LEU A 3 -7.28 -7.87 9.17
N GLN A 4 -7.34 -7.98 10.50
CA GLN A 4 -8.42 -8.65 11.23
C GLN A 4 -9.83 -8.11 10.93
N GLN A 5 -9.96 -6.84 10.52
CA GLN A 5 -11.25 -6.25 10.12
C GLN A 5 -11.72 -6.74 8.73
N ALA A 6 -10.80 -7.28 7.95
CA ALA A 6 -11.03 -7.86 6.63
C ALA A 6 -10.85 -9.38 6.64
N ALA A 7 -10.81 -10.03 7.81
CA ALA A 7 -10.70 -11.47 7.94
C ALA A 7 -11.92 -12.15 7.30
N VAL A 8 -11.65 -13.07 6.38
CA VAL A 8 -12.70 -13.79 5.64
C VAL A 8 -12.26 -15.24 5.43
N VAL A 9 -13.25 -16.13 5.44
CA VAL A 9 -13.09 -17.46 4.85
C VAL A 9 -13.56 -17.38 3.41
N GLN A 10 -12.61 -17.49 2.48
CA GLN A 10 -12.89 -17.46 1.06
C GLN A 10 -13.17 -18.87 0.56
N VAL A 11 -14.15 -19.02 -0.33
CA VAL A 11 -14.46 -20.29 -1.00
C VAL A 11 -14.25 -20.13 -2.49
N PHE A 12 -13.40 -20.97 -3.06
CA PHE A 12 -13.04 -20.97 -4.45
C PHE A 12 -13.69 -22.18 -5.14
N LEU A 13 -14.40 -21.90 -6.24
CA LEU A 13 -15.09 -22.90 -7.06
C LEU A 13 -14.57 -22.85 -8.51
N PRO A 14 -13.28 -23.14 -8.75
CA PRO A 14 -12.71 -23.10 -10.10
C PRO A 14 -13.29 -24.20 -11.00
N ASP A 15 -13.55 -23.85 -12.26
CA ASP A 15 -14.03 -24.82 -13.26
C ASP A 15 -12.96 -25.86 -13.59
N GLY A 16 -13.32 -27.15 -13.49
CA GLY A 16 -12.42 -28.25 -13.82
C GLY A 16 -11.35 -28.58 -12.77
N TYR A 17 -11.36 -27.90 -11.63
CA TYR A 17 -10.42 -28.07 -10.52
C TYR A 17 -11.17 -28.33 -9.21
N ASN A 18 -10.44 -28.71 -8.16
CA ASN A 18 -11.04 -28.97 -6.85
C ASN A 18 -11.60 -27.67 -6.24
N ALA A 19 -12.81 -27.71 -5.68
CA ALA A 19 -13.31 -26.65 -4.81
C ALA A 19 -12.49 -26.60 -3.51
N TRP A 20 -12.26 -25.40 -2.97
CA TRP A 20 -11.43 -25.24 -1.77
C TRP A 20 -11.80 -24.00 -0.96
N MET A 21 -11.36 -23.96 0.30
CA MET A 21 -11.50 -22.80 1.18
C MET A 21 -10.15 -22.34 1.72
N SER A 22 -10.06 -21.04 1.97
CA SER A 22 -8.89 -20.35 2.49
C SER A 22 -9.29 -19.52 3.70
N LEU A 23 -8.50 -19.59 4.79
CA LEU A 23 -8.51 -18.56 5.81
C LEU A 23 -7.55 -17.46 5.39
N GLY A 24 -8.06 -16.24 5.23
CA GLY A 24 -7.26 -15.12 4.78
C GLY A 24 -7.98 -13.79 4.98
N TYR A 25 -7.65 -12.85 4.11
CA TYR A 25 -8.13 -11.48 4.20
C TYR A 25 -8.72 -11.05 2.85
N ALA A 26 -9.69 -10.15 2.88
CA ALA A 26 -10.34 -9.66 1.68
C ALA A 26 -9.29 -9.10 0.69
N GLY A 27 -9.40 -9.50 -0.59
CA GLY A 27 -8.45 -9.12 -1.63
C GLY A 27 -7.22 -10.04 -1.76
N PHE A 28 -7.01 -11.00 -0.85
CA PHE A 28 -5.92 -11.96 -0.97
C PHE A 28 -6.28 -13.08 -1.96
N LEU A 29 -5.58 -13.15 -3.10
CA LEU A 29 -5.89 -14.06 -4.22
C LEU A 29 -5.23 -15.44 -4.14
N GLY A 30 -4.23 -15.60 -3.26
CA GLY A 30 -3.58 -16.87 -2.93
C GLY A 30 -4.02 -17.37 -1.55
N THR A 31 -3.16 -18.13 -0.87
CA THR A 31 -3.45 -18.60 0.49
C THR A 31 -2.18 -18.95 1.26
N VAL A 32 -2.29 -18.94 2.59
CA VAL A 32 -1.29 -19.46 3.54
C VAL A 32 -1.86 -20.57 4.44
N THR A 33 -3.19 -20.78 4.40
CA THR A 33 -3.95 -21.63 5.31
C THR A 33 -5.21 -22.11 4.59
N CYS A 34 -5.24 -23.35 4.11
CA CYS A 34 -6.32 -23.82 3.24
C CYS A 34 -6.61 -25.33 3.31
N MET A 35 -7.80 -25.69 2.82
CA MET A 35 -8.28 -27.06 2.65
C MET A 35 -9.14 -27.18 1.39
N ASN A 36 -9.04 -28.32 0.67
CA ASN A 36 -9.87 -28.60 -0.50
C ASN A 36 -10.90 -29.72 -0.31
N GLU A 37 -11.85 -29.83 -1.22
CA GLU A 37 -12.98 -30.78 -1.16
C GLU A 37 -12.55 -32.25 -1.27
N ARG A 38 -11.30 -32.50 -1.65
CA ARG A 38 -10.72 -33.84 -1.67
C ARG A 38 -10.22 -34.28 -0.30
N GLY A 39 -10.14 -33.36 0.65
CA GLY A 39 -9.66 -33.60 2.00
C GLY A 39 -8.14 -33.49 2.09
N LEU A 40 -7.53 -32.57 1.34
CA LEU A 40 -6.15 -32.14 1.53
C LEU A 40 -6.16 -30.80 2.26
N ALA A 41 -5.33 -30.65 3.30
CA ALA A 41 -5.13 -29.42 4.05
C ALA A 41 -3.65 -29.06 4.14
N ILE A 42 -3.36 -27.77 4.13
CA ILE A 42 -2.01 -27.23 4.24
C ILE A 42 -2.01 -25.92 5.03
N GLY A 43 -1.04 -25.81 5.93
CA GLY A 43 -0.70 -24.58 6.63
C GLY A 43 0.75 -24.21 6.38
N GLU A 44 1.03 -22.92 6.26
CA GLU A 44 2.36 -22.36 6.06
C GLU A 44 2.88 -21.65 7.32
N ILE A 45 4.20 -21.67 7.48
CA ILE A 45 4.95 -20.97 8.52
C ILE A 45 6.13 -20.27 7.84
N GLY A 46 6.26 -18.96 8.08
CA GLY A 46 7.24 -18.10 7.43
C GLY A 46 8.69 -18.59 7.58
N GLY A 47 9.49 -18.42 6.52
CA GLY A 47 10.93 -18.66 6.52
C GLY A 47 11.78 -17.38 6.49
N ARG A 48 13.11 -17.53 6.41
CA ARG A 48 14.06 -16.39 6.42
C ARG A 48 14.89 -16.25 5.13
N GLY A 49 14.72 -17.16 4.17
CA GLY A 49 15.51 -17.18 2.93
C GLY A 49 14.88 -16.34 1.83
N GLU A 50 15.63 -15.36 1.33
CA GLU A 50 15.29 -14.51 0.18
C GLU A 50 16.27 -14.76 -0.98
N GLY A 51 15.91 -14.38 -2.21
CA GLY A 51 16.90 -14.15 -3.27
C GLY A 51 16.76 -14.93 -4.59
N ASP A 52 15.65 -15.61 -4.86
CA ASP A 52 15.39 -16.21 -6.18
C ASP A 52 14.01 -15.78 -6.71
N TRP A 53 13.94 -14.66 -7.43
CA TRP A 53 12.67 -14.07 -7.85
C TRP A 53 12.05 -14.81 -9.07
N ASP A 54 12.79 -15.72 -9.70
CA ASP A 54 12.37 -16.51 -10.87
C ASP A 54 11.68 -17.83 -10.44
N GLY A 55 10.74 -17.74 -9.51
CA GLY A 55 9.99 -18.89 -8.98
C GLY A 55 8.49 -18.60 -8.80
N MET A 56 7.71 -19.64 -8.50
CA MET A 56 6.30 -19.47 -8.12
C MET A 56 6.23 -18.91 -6.69
N PRO A 57 5.53 -17.78 -6.46
CA PRO A 57 5.31 -17.28 -5.11
C PRO A 57 4.52 -18.29 -4.28
N MET A 58 4.88 -18.44 -3.00
CA MET A 58 4.29 -19.45 -2.10
C MET A 58 2.77 -19.46 -2.10
N THR A 59 2.15 -18.28 -2.07
CA THR A 59 0.69 -18.15 -1.96
C THR A 59 -0.04 -18.67 -3.19
N PHE A 60 0.59 -18.58 -4.37
CA PHE A 60 0.09 -19.15 -5.62
C PHE A 60 0.44 -20.62 -5.76
N LEU A 61 1.61 -21.05 -5.27
CA LEU A 61 1.96 -22.47 -5.20
C LEU A 61 0.95 -23.25 -4.33
N MET A 62 0.61 -22.73 -3.15
CA MET A 62 -0.41 -23.36 -2.28
C MET A 62 -1.78 -23.39 -2.95
N ARG A 63 -2.15 -22.34 -3.68
CA ARG A 63 -3.38 -22.32 -4.48
C ARG A 63 -3.37 -23.40 -5.58
N ASP A 64 -2.29 -23.50 -6.36
CA ASP A 64 -2.15 -24.51 -7.41
C ASP A 64 -2.27 -25.94 -6.84
N ILE A 65 -1.66 -26.18 -5.66
CA ILE A 65 -1.82 -27.43 -4.91
C ILE A 65 -3.29 -27.66 -4.53
N MET A 66 -3.99 -26.66 -3.99
CA MET A 66 -5.40 -26.83 -3.61
C MET A 66 -6.29 -27.14 -4.81
N GLU A 67 -6.03 -26.52 -5.95
CA GLU A 67 -6.81 -26.69 -7.18
C GLU A 67 -6.54 -28.04 -7.86
N ARG A 68 -5.31 -28.58 -7.78
CA ARG A 68 -4.88 -29.76 -8.57
C ARG A 68 -4.63 -31.04 -7.77
N ALA A 69 -4.20 -30.95 -6.52
CA ALA A 69 -3.86 -32.12 -5.70
C ALA A 69 -5.03 -32.59 -4.84
N SER A 70 -5.12 -33.90 -4.65
CA SER A 70 -6.13 -34.57 -3.82
C SER A 70 -5.53 -35.20 -2.55
N THR A 71 -4.21 -35.39 -2.51
CA THR A 71 -3.49 -36.10 -1.44
C THR A 71 -2.18 -35.39 -1.09
N VAL A 72 -1.61 -35.73 0.07
CA VAL A 72 -0.29 -35.22 0.47
C VAL A 72 0.79 -35.58 -0.56
N GLU A 73 0.75 -36.78 -1.14
CA GLU A 73 1.76 -37.18 -2.15
C GLU A 73 1.66 -36.39 -3.45
N GLU A 74 0.45 -36.12 -3.93
CA GLU A 74 0.24 -35.27 -5.12
C GLU A 74 0.71 -33.84 -4.85
N ALA A 75 0.45 -33.31 -3.64
CA ALA A 75 0.94 -32.00 -3.24
C ALA A 75 2.48 -31.95 -3.20
N LEU A 76 3.12 -32.97 -2.63
CA LEU A 76 4.59 -33.08 -2.61
C LEU A 76 5.17 -33.18 -4.02
N GLU A 77 4.48 -33.80 -4.97
CA GLU A 77 4.91 -33.87 -6.35
C GLU A 77 4.85 -32.51 -7.06
N ILE A 78 3.80 -31.71 -6.80
CA ILE A 78 3.74 -30.32 -7.27
C ILE A 78 4.88 -29.52 -6.64
N PHE A 79 5.12 -29.65 -5.33
CA PHE A 79 6.26 -29.00 -4.68
C PHE A 79 7.59 -29.33 -5.36
N ARG A 80 7.86 -30.59 -5.73
CA ARG A 80 9.12 -30.98 -6.38
C ARG A 80 9.30 -30.37 -7.78
N LYS A 81 8.21 -30.24 -8.53
CA LYS A 81 8.23 -29.75 -9.92
C LYS A 81 8.28 -28.23 -10.04
N THR A 82 7.81 -27.52 -9.02
CA THR A 82 7.64 -26.07 -9.08
C THR A 82 8.87 -25.35 -8.52
N PRO A 83 9.54 -24.48 -9.30
CA PRO A 83 10.52 -23.52 -8.79
C PRO A 83 9.86 -22.58 -7.77
N ARG A 84 10.57 -22.19 -6.73
CA ARG A 84 10.03 -21.45 -5.58
C ARG A 84 10.82 -20.18 -5.34
N THR A 85 10.15 -19.11 -4.92
CA THR A 85 10.79 -17.79 -4.79
C THR A 85 11.68 -17.63 -3.54
N CYS A 86 11.28 -18.24 -2.43
CA CYS A 86 11.89 -18.03 -1.12
C CYS A 86 11.69 -19.23 -0.21
N GLU A 87 12.31 -19.17 0.99
CA GLU A 87 12.19 -20.23 1.99
C GLU A 87 10.87 -20.15 2.75
N TYR A 88 10.19 -21.30 2.86
CA TYR A 88 8.98 -21.48 3.64
C TYR A 88 8.88 -22.89 4.23
N TYR A 89 8.07 -22.99 5.28
CA TYR A 89 7.81 -24.23 5.98
C TYR A 89 6.33 -24.56 5.90
N TYR A 90 5.99 -25.82 5.63
CA TYR A 90 4.61 -26.25 5.46
C TYR A 90 4.34 -27.49 6.30
N VAL A 91 3.09 -27.62 6.75
CA VAL A 91 2.56 -28.87 7.28
C VAL A 91 1.34 -29.24 6.46
N LEU A 92 1.34 -30.47 5.96
CA LEU A 92 0.27 -31.04 5.14
C LEU A 92 -0.35 -32.23 5.84
N SER A 93 -1.66 -32.38 5.67
CA SER A 93 -2.39 -33.59 6.02
C SER A 93 -3.50 -33.86 5.03
N ASP A 94 -3.90 -35.13 4.88
CA ASP A 94 -5.08 -35.49 4.11
C ASP A 94 -6.02 -36.44 4.85
N LYS A 95 -7.22 -36.64 4.29
CA LYS A 95 -8.26 -37.54 4.84
C LYS A 95 -7.86 -39.01 4.91
N HIS A 96 -6.76 -39.39 4.27
CA HIS A 96 -6.19 -40.74 4.33
C HIS A 96 -5.15 -40.84 5.46
N ARG A 97 -5.03 -39.80 6.30
CA ARG A 97 -4.09 -39.69 7.42
C ARG A 97 -2.63 -39.61 6.98
N ASN A 98 -2.36 -39.34 5.70
CA ASN A 98 -1.01 -39.01 5.28
C ASN A 98 -0.68 -37.63 5.85
N MET A 99 0.57 -37.47 6.29
CA MET A 99 1.08 -36.19 6.79
C MET A 99 2.52 -35.98 6.32
N ALA A 100 2.87 -34.72 6.13
CA ALA A 100 4.24 -34.32 5.85
C ALA A 100 4.52 -32.94 6.42
N ALA A 101 5.71 -32.75 6.97
CA ALA A 101 6.27 -31.42 7.17
C ALA A 101 7.31 -31.16 6.07
N VAL A 102 7.28 -29.97 5.50
CA VAL A 102 8.13 -29.59 4.37
C VAL A 102 8.91 -28.35 4.75
N ARG A 103 10.23 -28.39 4.59
CA ARG A 103 11.05 -27.17 4.47
C ARG A 103 11.39 -27.02 2.99
N ALA A 104 10.90 -25.95 2.39
CA ALA A 104 11.18 -25.65 0.99
C ALA A 104 12.01 -24.37 0.92
N THR A 105 13.12 -24.43 0.18
CA THR A 105 13.89 -23.26 -0.25
C THR A 105 13.81 -23.20 -1.79
N PRO A 106 14.37 -22.16 -2.44
CA PRO A 106 14.47 -22.16 -3.90
C PRO A 106 15.15 -23.44 -4.44
N LYS A 107 16.20 -23.91 -3.76
CA LYS A 107 17.08 -24.99 -4.25
C LYS A 107 16.82 -26.37 -3.65
N GLU A 108 16.19 -26.44 -2.48
CA GLU A 108 16.06 -27.66 -1.69
C GLU A 108 14.62 -27.87 -1.22
N LEU A 109 14.17 -29.13 -1.26
CA LEU A 109 12.91 -29.57 -0.67
C LEU A 109 13.19 -30.70 0.31
N LEU A 110 13.18 -30.38 1.61
CA LEU A 110 13.27 -31.38 2.67
C LEU A 110 11.86 -31.77 3.11
N VAL A 111 11.59 -33.08 3.12
CA VAL A 111 10.31 -33.65 3.56
C VAL A 111 10.53 -34.53 4.78
N LEU A 112 9.77 -34.28 5.84
CA LEU A 112 9.72 -35.08 7.05
C LEU A 112 8.38 -35.84 7.12
N ARG A 113 8.46 -37.13 7.44
CA ARG A 113 7.33 -38.05 7.60
C ARG A 113 6.92 -38.21 9.07
N PRO A 114 5.74 -38.78 9.37
CA PRO A 114 5.28 -38.98 10.75
C PRO A 114 6.33 -39.71 11.60
N GLY A 115 6.62 -39.19 12.79
CA GLY A 115 7.62 -39.74 13.72
C GLY A 115 9.08 -39.59 13.27
N GLN A 116 9.35 -39.02 12.08
CA GLN A 116 10.71 -38.84 11.60
C GLN A 116 11.41 -37.75 12.41
N GLN A 117 12.48 -38.15 13.11
CA GLN A 117 13.32 -37.21 13.87
C GLN A 117 14.24 -36.41 12.94
N HIS A 118 14.40 -35.12 13.23
CA HIS A 118 15.39 -34.24 12.59
C HIS A 118 16.29 -33.59 13.66
N PRO A 119 17.60 -33.37 13.42
CA PRO A 119 18.52 -32.80 14.42
C PRO A 119 18.15 -31.40 14.92
N LEU A 120 17.44 -30.62 14.11
CA LEU A 120 16.97 -29.27 14.47
C LEU A 120 15.63 -29.25 15.22
N LEU A 121 14.97 -30.40 15.36
CA LEU A 121 13.70 -30.51 16.07
C LEU A 121 13.92 -31.22 17.41
N PRO A 122 13.16 -30.85 18.45
CA PRO A 122 13.03 -31.67 19.65
C PRO A 122 12.34 -33.00 19.33
N ARG A 123 12.14 -33.85 20.34
CA ARG A 123 11.54 -35.17 20.15
C ARG A 123 10.21 -35.09 19.40
N VAL A 124 10.12 -35.81 18.29
CA VAL A 124 8.89 -35.92 17.51
C VAL A 124 8.15 -37.18 17.98
N PRO A 125 6.90 -37.07 18.48
CA PRO A 125 6.09 -38.26 18.79
C PRO A 125 5.86 -39.13 17.56
N GLU A 126 5.57 -40.41 17.76
CA GLU A 126 5.08 -41.30 16.70
C GLU A 126 3.82 -40.69 16.05
N ASP A 127 3.49 -41.08 14.81
CA ASP A 127 2.30 -40.62 14.08
C ASP A 127 2.08 -39.09 14.05
N THR A 128 3.14 -38.30 14.20
CA THR A 128 3.08 -36.84 14.28
C THR A 128 4.12 -36.22 13.36
N VAL A 129 3.77 -35.11 12.73
CA VAL A 129 4.74 -34.19 12.11
C VAL A 129 4.53 -32.80 12.67
N PHE A 130 5.62 -32.07 12.91
CA PHE A 130 5.57 -30.64 13.16
C PHE A 130 6.86 -29.97 12.70
N ILE A 131 6.76 -28.69 12.42
CA ILE A 131 7.91 -27.84 12.17
C ILE A 131 7.68 -26.50 12.87
N SER A 132 8.68 -26.03 13.60
CA SER A 132 8.62 -24.77 14.33
C SER A 132 10.03 -24.32 14.67
N GLY A 133 10.20 -23.03 14.96
CA GLY A 133 11.50 -22.43 15.29
C GLY A 133 11.72 -22.29 16.80
N ASP A 134 12.98 -22.41 17.19
CA ASP A 134 13.49 -22.02 18.51
C ASP A 134 12.74 -22.69 19.69
N THR A 135 12.50 -21.93 20.76
CA THR A 135 11.81 -22.39 21.98
C THR A 135 10.37 -22.83 21.73
N ARG A 136 9.74 -22.39 20.63
CA ARG A 136 8.36 -22.78 20.28
C ARG A 136 8.27 -24.25 19.91
N ALA A 137 9.28 -24.77 19.21
CA ALA A 137 9.37 -26.18 18.86
C ALA A 137 9.45 -27.07 20.10
N GLN A 138 10.21 -26.65 21.13
CA GLN A 138 10.35 -27.37 22.40
C GLN A 138 9.01 -27.49 23.12
N VAL A 139 8.30 -26.36 23.26
CA VAL A 139 6.99 -26.34 23.93
C VAL A 139 5.94 -27.12 23.12
N LEU A 140 5.95 -27.01 21.80
CA LEU A 140 5.06 -27.78 20.93
C LEU A 140 5.31 -29.28 21.09
N SER A 141 6.56 -29.73 21.02
CA SER A 141 6.95 -31.12 21.25
C SER A 141 6.54 -31.62 22.63
N GLN A 142 6.75 -30.83 23.68
CA GLN A 142 6.33 -31.21 25.03
C GLN A 142 4.81 -31.42 25.11
N ARG A 143 4.02 -30.45 24.65
CA ARG A 143 2.56 -30.53 24.70
C ARG A 143 1.99 -31.64 23.83
N LEU A 144 2.59 -31.91 22.67
CA LEU A 144 2.22 -33.04 21.80
C LEU A 144 2.52 -34.38 22.49
N GLN A 145 3.63 -34.50 23.22
CA GLN A 145 3.94 -35.70 24.00
C GLN A 145 2.98 -35.89 25.19
N GLU A 146 2.71 -34.83 25.94
CA GLU A 146 1.82 -34.86 27.11
C GLU A 146 0.39 -35.30 26.75
N HIS A 147 -0.08 -34.94 25.56
CA HIS A 147 -1.42 -35.25 25.07
C HIS A 147 -1.45 -36.33 23.98
N TYR A 148 -0.35 -37.07 23.79
CA TYR A 148 -0.24 -38.07 22.74
C TYR A 148 -1.37 -39.11 22.80
N GLY A 149 -1.98 -39.42 21.65
CA GLY A 149 -3.12 -40.32 21.54
C GLY A 149 -4.45 -39.79 22.09
N GLN A 150 -4.47 -38.56 22.62
CA GLN A 150 -5.67 -37.94 23.21
C GLN A 150 -6.03 -36.59 22.56
N ILE A 151 -5.33 -36.17 21.51
CA ILE A 151 -5.49 -34.84 20.91
C ILE A 151 -6.84 -34.76 20.18
N ASP A 152 -7.78 -34.05 20.79
CA ASP A 152 -9.03 -33.59 20.18
C ASP A 152 -8.96 -32.09 19.86
N LEU A 153 -10.04 -31.51 19.34
CA LEU A 153 -10.11 -30.08 19.03
C LEU A 153 -9.74 -29.19 20.22
N GLN A 154 -10.30 -29.46 21.40
CA GLN A 154 -10.11 -28.60 22.58
C GLN A 154 -8.66 -28.65 23.07
N ARG A 155 -8.07 -29.84 23.09
CA ARG A 155 -6.65 -30.02 23.39
C ARG A 155 -5.78 -29.37 22.33
N MET A 156 -6.11 -29.50 21.04
CA MET A 156 -5.35 -28.85 19.97
C MET A 156 -5.35 -27.33 20.12
N ILE A 157 -6.49 -26.70 20.45
CA ILE A 157 -6.56 -25.26 20.77
C ILE A 157 -5.58 -24.90 21.89
N GLN A 158 -5.48 -25.71 22.96
CA GLN A 158 -4.50 -25.45 24.03
C GLN A 158 -3.05 -25.71 23.59
N ILE A 159 -2.81 -26.75 22.79
CA ILE A 159 -1.47 -27.11 22.30
C ILE A 159 -0.86 -25.95 21.53
N ILE A 160 -1.63 -25.36 20.62
CA ILE A 160 -1.14 -24.31 19.69
C ILE A 160 -1.13 -22.90 20.30
N LYS A 161 -1.65 -22.70 21.51
CA LYS A 161 -1.56 -21.41 22.23
C LYS A 161 -0.12 -21.00 22.50
N ARG A 162 0.06 -19.71 22.83
CA ARG A 162 1.36 -19.20 23.28
C ARG A 162 1.96 -20.09 24.39
N PRO A 163 3.29 -20.30 24.38
CA PRO A 163 4.28 -19.71 23.47
C PRO A 163 4.45 -20.45 22.12
N VAL A 164 3.62 -21.44 21.77
CA VAL A 164 3.71 -22.10 20.45
C VAL A 164 3.31 -21.13 19.33
N ALA A 165 2.16 -20.48 19.48
CA ALA A 165 1.77 -19.35 18.63
C ALA A 165 2.74 -18.17 18.81
N MET A 166 2.99 -17.44 17.72
CA MET A 166 3.81 -16.22 17.73
C MET A 166 3.09 -15.07 18.44
N ALA A 167 3.85 -14.04 18.83
CA ALA A 167 3.24 -12.82 19.33
C ALA A 167 2.40 -12.10 18.25
N SER A 168 2.80 -12.23 17.00
CA SER A 168 2.13 -11.73 15.80
C SER A 168 1.08 -12.71 15.22
N ASN A 169 0.52 -13.62 16.04
CA ASN A 169 -0.44 -14.61 15.57
C ASN A 169 -1.77 -13.97 15.11
N LEU A 170 -1.83 -13.61 13.83
CA LEU A 170 -2.96 -12.91 13.19
C LEU A 170 -4.17 -13.81 12.95
N HIS A 171 -3.96 -15.06 12.54
CA HIS A 171 -5.01 -16.05 12.47
C HIS A 171 -4.51 -17.41 12.96
N ASN A 172 -5.43 -18.29 13.31
CA ASN A 172 -5.12 -19.66 13.67
C ASN A 172 -6.17 -20.60 13.08
N ALA A 173 -5.74 -21.77 12.62
CA ALA A 173 -6.62 -22.76 12.01
C ALA A 173 -6.31 -24.16 12.51
N ILE A 174 -7.36 -24.94 12.76
CA ILE A 174 -7.29 -26.38 13.01
C ILE A 174 -8.12 -27.04 11.93
N PHE A 175 -7.55 -28.05 11.29
CA PHE A 175 -8.18 -28.78 10.19
C PHE A 175 -8.57 -30.19 10.63
N SER A 176 -9.73 -30.65 10.16
CA SER A 176 -10.10 -32.07 10.12
C SER A 176 -10.34 -32.49 8.67
N PRO A 177 -9.31 -33.00 7.97
CA PRO A 177 -9.44 -33.40 6.57
C PRO A 177 -10.47 -34.51 6.31
N GLU A 178 -10.66 -35.42 7.27
CA GLU A 178 -11.66 -36.50 7.16
C GLU A 178 -13.10 -35.96 7.10
N THR A 179 -13.39 -34.91 7.86
CA THR A 179 -14.74 -34.30 7.94
C THR A 179 -14.88 -33.03 7.10
N LEU A 180 -13.80 -32.56 6.48
CA LEU A 180 -13.72 -31.30 5.74
C LEU A 180 -14.11 -30.07 6.57
N GLU A 181 -13.76 -30.11 7.85
CA GLU A 181 -14.00 -29.03 8.80
C GLU A 181 -12.72 -28.25 9.08
N MET A 182 -12.90 -26.95 9.28
CA MET A 182 -11.86 -26.03 9.72
C MET A 182 -12.40 -25.20 10.88
N TRP A 183 -11.65 -25.12 11.97
CA TRP A 183 -11.91 -24.21 13.07
C TRP A 183 -10.94 -23.04 12.96
N VAL A 184 -11.46 -21.83 12.83
CA VAL A 184 -10.64 -20.63 12.60
C VAL A 184 -10.83 -19.63 13.71
N ALA A 185 -9.75 -19.00 14.12
CA ALA A 185 -9.78 -17.79 14.94
C ALA A 185 -8.93 -16.73 14.24
N ASP A 186 -9.34 -15.47 14.37
CA ASP A 186 -8.58 -14.33 13.90
C ASP A 186 -8.32 -13.40 15.08
N ALA A 187 -7.21 -12.66 15.04
CA ALA A 187 -6.76 -11.87 16.16
C ALA A 187 -7.77 -10.77 16.50
N GLY A 188 -8.04 -10.63 17.79
CA GLY A 188 -8.79 -9.49 18.30
C GLY A 188 -7.99 -8.20 18.19
N ARG A 189 -8.58 -7.11 18.68
CA ARG A 189 -7.92 -5.80 18.66
C ARG A 189 -6.60 -5.79 19.44
N GLU A 190 -6.53 -6.55 20.54
CA GLU A 190 -5.39 -6.55 21.49
C GLU A 190 -4.94 -7.97 21.86
N THR A 191 -5.48 -8.99 21.20
CA THR A 191 -5.44 -10.39 21.60
C THR A 191 -5.06 -11.24 20.39
N PRO A 192 -4.10 -12.17 20.52
CA PRO A 192 -3.69 -13.01 19.41
C PRO A 192 -4.79 -14.01 19.05
N ALA A 193 -4.84 -14.45 17.80
CA ALA A 193 -5.86 -15.38 17.31
C ALA A 193 -5.95 -16.68 18.14
N CYS A 194 -4.84 -17.19 18.67
CA CYS A 194 -4.83 -18.40 19.49
C CYS A 194 -5.62 -18.28 20.80
N ASP A 195 -5.87 -17.06 21.27
CA ASP A 195 -6.64 -16.77 22.49
C ASP A 195 -8.09 -16.35 22.18
N GLU A 196 -8.42 -16.17 20.90
CA GLU A 196 -9.76 -15.79 20.44
C GLU A 196 -10.70 -17.00 20.28
N PRO A 197 -12.03 -16.79 20.29
CA PRO A 197 -12.98 -17.85 20.00
C PRO A 197 -12.82 -18.41 18.59
N TYR A 198 -12.92 -19.74 18.46
CA TYR A 198 -12.85 -20.41 17.16
C TYR A 198 -14.24 -20.57 16.55
N VAL A 199 -14.36 -20.18 15.28
CA VAL A 199 -15.54 -20.41 14.45
C VAL A 199 -15.35 -21.71 13.67
N ARG A 200 -16.34 -22.61 13.74
CA ARG A 200 -16.37 -23.84 12.93
C ARG A 200 -16.89 -23.52 11.53
N VAL A 201 -16.18 -24.01 10.52
CA VAL A 201 -16.55 -23.92 9.11
C VAL A 201 -16.50 -25.30 8.47
N CYS A 202 -17.51 -25.64 7.66
CA CYS A 202 -17.64 -26.93 6.98
C CYS A 202 -17.63 -26.70 5.46
N LEU A 203 -16.61 -27.21 4.76
CA LEU A 203 -16.43 -26.93 3.33
C LEU A 203 -17.59 -27.45 2.45
N PRO A 204 -18.09 -28.69 2.62
CA PRO A 204 -19.24 -29.18 1.84
C PRO A 204 -20.49 -28.31 1.98
N GLU A 205 -20.79 -27.85 3.20
CA GLU A 205 -21.94 -26.96 3.47
C GLU A 205 -21.78 -25.63 2.72
N LEU A 206 -20.59 -25.03 2.78
CA LEU A 206 -20.29 -23.80 2.07
C LEU A 206 -20.36 -23.96 0.55
N VAL A 207 -19.75 -25.02 -0.01
CA VAL A 207 -19.78 -25.30 -1.45
C VAL A 207 -21.22 -25.49 -1.92
N GLN A 208 -22.04 -26.24 -1.17
CA GLN A 208 -23.46 -26.42 -1.49
C GLN A 208 -24.21 -25.09 -1.45
N TRP A 209 -23.95 -24.25 -0.45
CA TRP A 209 -24.56 -22.92 -0.33
C TRP A 209 -24.24 -22.04 -1.54
N TYR A 210 -22.95 -21.89 -1.89
CA TYR A 210 -22.53 -21.06 -3.02
C TYR A 210 -23.03 -21.60 -4.36
N ARG A 211 -23.03 -22.92 -4.58
CA ARG A 211 -23.61 -23.54 -5.79
C ARG A 211 -25.11 -23.25 -5.91
N LYS A 212 -25.85 -23.29 -4.79
CA LYS A 212 -27.29 -22.98 -4.78
C LYS A 212 -27.54 -21.50 -5.09
N VAL A 213 -26.80 -20.59 -4.45
CA VAL A 213 -26.91 -19.14 -4.70
C VAL A 213 -26.57 -18.80 -6.16
N ASN A 214 -25.53 -19.40 -6.71
CA ASN A 214 -25.15 -19.20 -8.12
C ASN A 214 -26.18 -19.78 -9.12
N ASN A 215 -26.88 -20.84 -8.74
CA ASN A 215 -27.99 -21.36 -9.55
C ASN A 215 -29.23 -20.43 -9.50
N PHE A 216 -29.49 -19.74 -8.39
CA PHE A 216 -30.55 -18.73 -8.30
C PHE A 216 -30.26 -17.47 -9.13
N THR A 217 -28.99 -17.10 -9.31
CA THR A 217 -28.60 -15.98 -10.19
C THR A 217 -28.49 -16.39 -11.66
N GLY A 218 -28.40 -17.69 -11.95
CA GLY A 218 -28.39 -18.25 -13.32
C GLY A 218 -29.69 -18.06 -14.10
N ASP A 219 -30.84 -18.00 -13.44
CA ASP A 219 -32.15 -17.81 -14.09
C ASP A 219 -32.42 -16.36 -14.54
N GLN A 220 -31.56 -15.40 -14.20
CA GLN A 220 -31.61 -14.04 -14.76
C GLN A 220 -30.87 -13.89 -16.10
N LYS A 221 -30.26 -14.95 -16.65
CA LYS A 221 -29.55 -14.92 -17.95
C LYS A 221 -30.45 -15.04 -19.20
N ASN A 222 -31.78 -14.95 -19.07
CA ASN A 222 -32.70 -14.95 -20.24
C ASN A 222 -33.00 -13.57 -20.84
N LEU A 223 -32.19 -12.55 -20.54
CA LEU A 223 -32.17 -11.29 -21.27
C LEU A 223 -30.72 -11.00 -21.66
N ILE A 224 -30.22 -11.68 -22.70
CA ILE A 224 -29.26 -11.24 -23.72
C ILE A 224 -28.90 -12.47 -24.59
N GLY A 225 -29.39 -12.46 -25.84
CA GLY A 225 -28.80 -13.02 -27.06
C GLY A 225 -28.01 -14.34 -27.04
N GLN A 226 -28.68 -15.39 -27.55
CA GLN A 226 -28.20 -16.42 -28.50
C GLN A 226 -26.90 -17.22 -28.24
N LYS A 227 -27.10 -18.55 -28.12
CA LYS A 227 -26.09 -19.63 -28.23
C LYS A 227 -25.39 -19.63 -29.61
N PRO A 228 -24.18 -20.23 -29.67
CA PRO A 228 -23.84 -21.17 -30.74
C PRO A 228 -23.64 -22.59 -30.20
N GLY A 229 -24.01 -23.57 -31.04
CA GLY A 229 -24.04 -25.01 -30.74
C GLY A 229 -22.66 -25.71 -30.71
N PRO A 230 -22.64 -27.05 -30.53
CA PRO A 230 -21.47 -27.79 -30.11
C PRO A 230 -20.51 -28.02 -31.28
N LYS A 231 -19.21 -27.81 -31.05
CA LYS A 231 -18.15 -28.31 -31.94
C LYS A 231 -17.32 -29.36 -31.22
N THR A 232 -17.10 -30.42 -31.98
CA THR A 232 -16.53 -31.73 -31.67
C THR A 232 -15.06 -31.72 -31.27
N ALA A 233 -14.69 -32.71 -30.46
CA ALA A 233 -13.33 -33.07 -30.10
C ALA A 233 -12.44 -33.32 -31.33
N GLY A 234 -11.20 -32.82 -31.28
CA GLY A 234 -10.13 -33.09 -32.25
C GLY A 234 -8.75 -32.80 -31.65
N ASN A 235 -8.00 -33.89 -31.41
CA ASN A 235 -6.55 -34.05 -31.24
C ASN A 235 -5.66 -32.84 -30.90
N PHE A 236 -5.01 -32.92 -29.73
CA PHE A 236 -3.83 -32.12 -29.35
C PHE A 236 -2.55 -32.73 -29.95
N PRO A 237 -1.62 -31.92 -30.52
CA PRO A 237 -0.23 -32.32 -30.71
C PRO A 237 0.69 -31.72 -29.62
N ASP A 238 1.52 -32.61 -29.05
CA ASP A 238 2.94 -32.45 -28.68
C ASP A 238 3.44 -31.05 -28.23
N GLY A 239 3.77 -30.96 -26.93
CA GLY A 239 4.31 -29.78 -26.23
C GLY A 239 5.82 -29.59 -26.35
N SER A 240 6.39 -29.66 -27.55
CA SER A 240 7.82 -29.37 -27.75
C SER A 240 8.07 -28.42 -28.93
N ARG A 241 7.70 -27.14 -28.79
CA ARG A 241 8.23 -25.97 -29.55
C ARG A 241 7.46 -24.69 -29.23
N LEU A 242 7.78 -24.03 -28.11
CA LEU A 242 7.34 -22.65 -27.86
C LEU A 242 8.42 -21.89 -27.07
N TRP A 243 9.59 -21.67 -27.67
CA TRP A 243 10.57 -20.68 -27.18
C TRP A 243 11.32 -20.03 -28.34
N ASP A 244 10.59 -19.56 -29.36
CA ASP A 244 11.19 -18.67 -30.37
C ASP A 244 10.12 -17.72 -30.95
N ARG A 245 10.44 -16.42 -30.86
CA ARG A 245 9.86 -15.22 -31.54
C ARG A 245 8.94 -14.28 -30.74
N GLU A 246 9.58 -13.21 -30.26
CA GLU A 246 9.29 -11.77 -30.42
C GLU A 246 7.82 -11.28 -30.51
N ALA A 247 7.43 -10.61 -29.41
CA ALA A 247 6.79 -9.29 -29.29
C ALA A 247 5.78 -8.81 -30.35
N SER A 248 4.51 -8.68 -29.95
CA SER A 248 3.74 -7.44 -30.09
C SER A 248 2.47 -7.40 -29.21
N ALA A 249 2.42 -6.34 -28.39
CA ALA A 249 1.30 -5.52 -27.91
C ALA A 249 0.01 -6.10 -27.26
N GLU A 250 -0.25 -5.53 -26.08
CA GLU A 250 -1.54 -5.19 -25.44
C GLU A 250 -2.36 -6.29 -24.72
N GLU A 251 -2.31 -6.29 -23.37
CA GLU A 251 -3.43 -5.88 -22.51
C GLU A 251 -2.99 -5.75 -21.03
N ASP A 252 -3.45 -4.67 -20.40
CA ASP A 252 -3.18 -4.21 -19.04
C ASP A 252 -3.34 -5.30 -17.95
N GLN A 253 -2.30 -5.49 -17.13
CA GLN A 253 -2.43 -6.17 -15.83
C GLN A 253 -1.72 -5.39 -14.72
N MET A 254 -2.51 -5.02 -13.70
CA MET A 254 -2.07 -4.38 -12.46
C MET A 254 -1.23 -5.33 -11.60
N ILE A 255 -0.05 -4.87 -11.18
CA ILE A 255 0.80 -5.50 -10.14
C ILE A 255 1.37 -4.38 -9.23
N PRO A 256 1.49 -4.61 -7.89
CA PRO A 256 1.51 -3.56 -6.87
C PRO A 256 2.89 -2.95 -6.55
N ILE A 257 2.82 -1.78 -5.92
CA ILE A 257 3.89 -1.01 -5.25
C ILE A 257 4.57 -1.84 -4.14
N PRO A 258 5.89 -1.72 -3.91
CA PRO A 258 6.62 -2.49 -2.91
C PRO A 258 6.06 -2.26 -1.49
N SER A 259 5.50 -3.32 -0.93
CA SER A 259 5.22 -3.46 0.48
C SER A 259 6.54 -3.76 1.19
N SER A 260 7.14 -2.76 1.84
CA SER A 260 8.01 -3.02 2.99
C SER A 260 7.20 -3.82 4.00
N ALA A 261 7.56 -5.09 4.23
CA ALA A 261 7.02 -5.88 5.34
C ALA A 261 7.21 -5.13 6.66
N PRO A 262 6.30 -5.27 7.65
CA PRO A 262 6.46 -4.59 8.92
C PRO A 262 7.64 -5.22 9.66
N ALA A 263 8.64 -4.41 9.97
CA ALA A 263 9.57 -4.73 11.03
C ALA A 263 8.77 -4.92 12.32
N ASP A 264 8.63 -6.15 12.84
CA ASP A 264 8.23 -6.38 14.24
C ASP A 264 9.43 -6.12 15.15
N SER A 265 9.96 -4.90 15.04
CA SER A 265 11.06 -4.40 15.83
C SER A 265 10.55 -3.36 16.82
N THR A 266 11.31 -3.18 17.89
CA THR A 266 11.16 -2.06 18.83
C THR A 266 11.07 -0.71 18.11
N GLU A 267 11.61 -0.57 16.89
CA GLU A 267 11.54 0.63 16.05
C GLU A 267 10.11 0.93 15.58
N THR A 268 9.29 -0.05 15.18
CA THR A 268 7.90 0.19 14.78
C THR A 268 7.06 0.75 15.94
N LYS A 269 7.25 0.21 17.15
CA LYS A 269 6.61 0.75 18.36
C LYS A 269 7.15 2.14 18.71
N ALA A 270 8.45 2.38 18.51
CA ALA A 270 9.09 3.66 18.74
C ALA A 270 8.62 4.73 17.73
N ALA A 271 8.45 4.38 16.45
CA ALA A 271 7.98 5.25 15.38
C ALA A 271 6.51 5.68 15.60
N LEU A 272 5.62 4.72 15.92
CA LEU A 272 4.25 5.05 16.33
C LEU A 272 4.25 5.97 17.55
N LYS A 273 5.03 5.63 18.57
CA LYS A 273 5.14 6.43 19.80
C LYS A 273 5.66 7.84 19.50
N ALA A 274 6.67 7.97 18.66
CA ALA A 274 7.27 9.24 18.23
C ALA A 274 6.25 10.10 17.47
N LEU A 275 5.49 9.52 16.54
CA LEU A 275 4.36 10.18 15.87
C LEU A 275 3.36 10.73 16.89
N TRP A 276 2.88 9.92 17.84
CA TRP A 276 1.89 10.36 18.83
C TRP A 276 2.40 11.38 19.82
N GLU A 277 3.68 11.32 20.14
CA GLU A 277 4.33 12.31 20.98
C GLU A 277 4.80 13.52 20.18
N GLY A 278 4.48 13.62 18.88
CA GLY A 278 4.90 14.74 18.04
C GLY A 278 6.41 14.97 18.07
N ARG A 279 7.19 13.89 18.12
CA ARG A 279 8.66 13.90 18.07
C ARG A 279 9.09 13.27 16.76
N PHE A 280 9.75 14.06 15.92
CA PHE A 280 10.20 13.62 14.61
C PHE A 280 11.71 13.87 14.52
N SER A 281 12.44 12.91 13.97
CA SER A 281 13.86 13.04 13.60
C SER A 281 14.01 12.54 12.18
N TRP A 282 14.82 13.23 11.38
CA TRP A 282 14.94 13.01 9.95
C TRP A 282 16.39 12.89 9.52
N ARG A 283 16.65 12.01 8.56
CA ARG A 283 17.88 11.97 7.78
C ARG A 283 17.65 12.64 6.43
N LEU A 284 18.65 13.37 5.96
CA LEU A 284 18.63 14.06 4.68
C LEU A 284 19.91 13.75 3.88
N GLY A 285 19.71 13.10 2.75
CA GLY A 285 20.74 12.85 1.74
C GLY A 285 21.00 14.05 0.80
N PRO A 286 21.73 13.83 -0.31
CA PRO A 286 21.93 14.83 -1.35
C PRO A 286 20.61 15.23 -2.04
N PRO A 287 20.57 16.34 -2.79
CA PRO A 287 19.39 16.70 -3.58
C PRO A 287 19.10 15.61 -4.63
N LEU A 288 17.81 15.30 -4.82
CA LEU A 288 17.33 14.25 -5.71
C LEU A 288 16.94 14.79 -7.09
N VAL A 289 16.40 16.01 -7.16
CA VAL A 289 15.99 16.65 -8.41
C VAL A 289 16.39 18.12 -8.38
N GLU A 290 17.22 18.51 -9.34
CA GLU A 290 17.70 19.88 -9.52
C GLU A 290 17.13 20.51 -10.80
N PRO A 291 17.08 21.85 -10.95
CA PRO A 291 16.65 22.47 -12.20
C PRO A 291 17.59 22.12 -13.36
N VAL A 292 17.03 21.60 -14.45
CA VAL A 292 17.75 21.40 -15.73
C VAL A 292 17.73 22.71 -16.50
N GLN A 293 18.84 23.05 -17.19
CA GLN A 293 18.92 24.23 -18.06
C GLN A 293 18.70 23.80 -19.52
N PRO A 294 17.51 24.02 -20.11
CA PRO A 294 17.29 23.74 -21.53
C PRO A 294 18.07 24.73 -22.39
N GLU A 295 18.40 24.33 -23.63
CA GLU A 295 19.07 25.23 -24.56
C GLU A 295 18.21 26.49 -24.82
N GLY A 296 18.80 27.66 -24.55
CA GLY A 296 18.15 28.95 -24.74
C GLY A 296 17.02 29.29 -23.77
N ASP A 297 16.85 28.59 -22.65
CA ASP A 297 15.96 28.96 -21.55
C ASP A 297 16.69 28.84 -20.20
N ILE A 298 16.26 29.59 -19.20
CA ILE A 298 16.78 29.50 -17.84
C ILE A 298 15.66 28.96 -16.96
N CYS A 299 15.87 27.77 -16.39
CA CYS A 299 15.01 27.24 -15.33
C CYS A 299 15.70 27.51 -13.99
N TYR A 300 15.07 28.32 -13.15
CA TYR A 300 15.62 28.68 -11.85
C TYR A 300 15.46 27.56 -10.83
N SER A 301 14.32 26.87 -10.81
CA SER A 301 14.03 25.90 -9.75
C SER A 301 13.01 24.83 -10.12
N VAL A 302 13.06 23.74 -9.34
CA VAL A 302 12.04 22.70 -9.24
C VAL A 302 11.40 22.79 -7.86
N LYS A 303 10.07 22.80 -7.80
CA LYS A 303 9.28 23.19 -6.63
C LYS A 303 8.01 22.35 -6.51
N ASP A 304 7.39 22.44 -5.33
CA ASP A 304 6.02 22.02 -5.04
C ASP A 304 5.71 20.60 -5.59
N PRO A 305 6.39 19.55 -5.10
CA PRO A 305 6.29 18.23 -5.67
C PRO A 305 4.98 17.54 -5.27
N SER A 306 4.41 16.77 -6.20
CA SER A 306 3.39 15.76 -5.90
C SER A 306 3.75 14.42 -6.52
N ILE A 307 3.57 13.35 -5.76
CA ILE A 307 4.17 12.07 -6.12
C ILE A 307 3.30 10.86 -5.72
N VAL A 308 3.20 9.90 -6.63
CA VAL A 308 2.70 8.54 -6.36
C VAL A 308 3.71 7.52 -6.84
N PHE A 309 3.72 6.35 -6.21
CA PHE A 309 4.29 5.17 -6.83
C PHE A 309 3.14 4.41 -7.50
N TYR A 310 3.28 3.99 -8.76
CA TYR A 310 2.26 3.26 -9.49
C TYR A 310 2.94 2.47 -10.61
N GLN A 311 2.51 1.23 -10.86
CA GLN A 311 3.11 0.35 -11.88
C GLN A 311 4.65 0.33 -11.79
N GLU A 312 5.18 0.06 -10.60
CA GLU A 312 6.62 -0.06 -10.31
C GLU A 312 7.45 1.21 -10.54
N ARG A 313 6.83 2.37 -10.67
CA ARG A 313 7.53 3.63 -10.92
C ARG A 313 7.03 4.73 -10.00
N TRP A 314 7.92 5.64 -9.63
CA TRP A 314 7.54 6.95 -9.15
C TRP A 314 7.01 7.79 -10.32
N HIS A 315 5.92 8.51 -10.07
CA HIS A 315 5.33 9.49 -10.96
C HIS A 315 5.34 10.83 -10.22
N LEU A 316 6.30 11.68 -10.55
CA LEU A 316 6.52 12.97 -9.92
C LEU A 316 6.01 14.08 -10.82
N PHE A 317 5.14 14.92 -10.27
CA PHE A 317 4.71 16.19 -10.85
C PHE A 317 5.31 17.31 -10.01
N CYS A 318 5.93 18.29 -10.62
CA CYS A 318 6.53 19.40 -9.89
C CYS A 318 6.42 20.71 -10.66
N THR A 319 6.29 21.82 -9.93
CA THR A 319 6.40 23.16 -10.50
C THR A 319 7.84 23.40 -10.97
N VAL A 320 8.00 23.95 -12.17
CA VAL A 320 9.27 24.53 -12.62
C VAL A 320 9.10 26.03 -12.82
N ARG A 321 10.02 26.79 -12.21
CA ARG A 321 10.12 28.24 -12.37
C ARG A 321 11.20 28.54 -13.40
N GLY A 322 10.87 29.27 -14.47
CA GLY A 322 11.84 29.67 -15.48
C GLY A 322 11.70 31.12 -15.93
N GLN A 323 12.61 31.54 -16.81
CA GLN A 323 12.65 32.89 -17.35
C GLN A 323 11.61 33.07 -18.45
N LYS A 324 11.55 32.18 -19.45
CA LYS A 324 10.55 32.27 -20.53
C LYS A 324 9.14 32.00 -20.01
N ARG A 325 9.00 30.93 -19.22
CA ARG A 325 7.74 30.56 -18.58
C ARG A 325 7.91 30.63 -17.08
N THR A 326 7.19 31.56 -16.45
CA THR A 326 7.37 31.81 -15.01
C THR A 326 6.94 30.64 -14.16
N HIS A 327 5.94 29.86 -14.60
CA HIS A 327 5.42 28.65 -13.94
C HIS A 327 4.94 27.63 -14.98
N GLN A 328 5.31 26.38 -14.75
CA GLN A 328 4.81 25.23 -15.47
C GLN A 328 4.86 23.99 -14.58
N ILE A 329 4.10 22.95 -14.91
CA ILE A 329 4.22 21.65 -14.27
C ILE A 329 4.98 20.71 -15.20
N GLU A 330 6.01 20.07 -14.67
CA GLU A 330 6.76 19.00 -15.34
C GLU A 330 6.45 17.65 -14.69
N TYR A 331 6.45 16.62 -15.53
CA TYR A 331 6.28 15.22 -15.17
C TYR A 331 7.60 14.47 -15.34
N LEU A 332 7.95 13.67 -14.34
CA LEU A 332 9.10 12.77 -14.30
C LEU A 332 8.64 11.37 -13.87
N SER A 333 9.26 10.33 -14.42
CA SER A 333 9.03 8.97 -13.97
C SER A 333 10.29 8.12 -13.95
N PHE A 334 10.51 7.44 -12.83
CA PHE A 334 11.73 6.70 -12.51
C PHE A 334 11.43 5.54 -11.54
N GLN A 335 12.28 4.51 -11.52
CA GLN A 335 12.14 3.40 -10.56
C GLN A 335 12.97 3.67 -9.31
N ASP A 336 14.23 4.10 -9.49
CA ASP A 336 15.17 4.42 -8.42
C ASP A 336 15.34 5.95 -8.28
N TRP A 337 15.34 6.42 -7.03
CA TRP A 337 15.63 7.81 -6.67
C TRP A 337 17.00 8.29 -7.16
N GLN A 338 17.98 7.39 -7.32
CA GLN A 338 19.29 7.73 -7.88
C GLN A 338 19.23 8.18 -9.35
N GLU A 339 18.17 7.80 -10.06
CA GLU A 339 17.97 8.17 -11.47
C GLU A 339 17.10 9.42 -11.62
N ALA A 340 16.40 9.86 -10.57
CA ALA A 340 15.39 10.91 -10.62
C ALA A 340 15.90 12.22 -11.26
N ASN A 341 17.17 12.58 -11.05
CA ASN A 341 17.74 13.79 -11.64
C ASN A 341 18.08 13.66 -13.14
N ARG A 342 18.22 12.43 -13.66
CA ARG A 342 18.71 12.11 -15.01
C ARG A 342 17.60 11.74 -15.99
N VAL A 343 16.42 11.37 -15.49
CA VAL A 343 15.31 11.00 -16.37
C VAL A 343 14.82 12.18 -17.20
N ARG A 344 14.25 11.85 -18.36
CA ARG A 344 13.60 12.83 -19.22
C ARG A 344 12.46 13.52 -18.46
N ARG A 345 12.41 14.84 -18.53
CA ARG A 345 11.33 15.66 -17.97
C ARG A 345 10.39 16.09 -19.08
N VAL A 346 9.09 15.96 -18.84
CA VAL A 346 8.07 16.33 -19.81
C VAL A 346 7.20 17.43 -19.23
N ARG A 347 7.21 18.61 -19.86
CA ARG A 347 6.28 19.68 -19.52
C ARG A 347 4.86 19.26 -19.92
N LEU A 348 3.90 19.42 -19.01
CA LEU A 348 2.50 19.22 -19.35
C LEU A 348 2.03 20.31 -20.33
N GLN A 349 1.34 19.89 -21.40
CA GLN A 349 0.85 20.77 -22.47
C GLN A 349 -0.63 21.12 -22.34
N ASN A 350 -1.27 20.70 -21.25
CA ASN A 350 -2.70 20.85 -21.03
C ASN A 350 -3.14 22.25 -20.56
N HIS A 351 -2.19 23.17 -20.40
CA HIS A 351 -2.44 24.59 -20.14
C HIS A 351 -1.36 25.48 -20.73
N GLU A 352 -1.73 26.62 -21.28
CA GLU A 352 -0.79 27.61 -21.83
C GLU A 352 -0.44 28.71 -20.83
N GLY A 353 -1.34 28.98 -19.87
CA GLY A 353 -1.19 30.03 -18.87
C GLY A 353 -0.33 29.63 -17.66
N PHE A 354 -0.54 30.37 -16.58
CA PHE A 354 0.06 30.08 -15.28
C PHE A 354 -0.61 28.85 -14.66
N PHE A 355 0.19 27.92 -14.16
CA PHE A 355 -0.24 26.77 -13.35
C PHE A 355 0.95 26.21 -12.56
N CYS A 356 0.72 25.86 -11.30
CA CYS A 356 1.74 25.34 -10.37
C CYS A 356 1.09 24.62 -9.18
N ALA A 357 1.92 24.12 -8.25
CA ALA A 357 1.53 23.40 -7.05
C ALA A 357 0.59 22.22 -7.35
N PRO A 358 1.07 21.21 -8.10
CA PRO A 358 0.29 20.03 -8.42
C PRO A 358 -0.07 19.22 -7.17
N GLN A 359 -1.18 18.52 -7.24
CA GLN A 359 -1.50 17.32 -6.46
C GLN A 359 -2.06 16.27 -7.42
N VAL A 360 -1.49 15.06 -7.43
CA VAL A 360 -1.98 13.95 -8.27
C VAL A 360 -2.62 12.86 -7.42
N PHE A 361 -3.76 12.29 -7.83
CA PHE A 361 -4.33 11.09 -7.21
C PHE A 361 -5.28 10.37 -8.18
N TYR A 362 -5.53 9.09 -7.96
CA TYR A 362 -6.55 8.35 -8.68
C TYR A 362 -7.89 8.51 -7.98
N PHE A 363 -8.92 8.95 -8.69
CA PHE A 363 -10.27 9.04 -8.16
C PHE A 363 -11.05 7.80 -8.56
N THR A 364 -11.22 6.86 -7.62
CA THR A 364 -11.79 5.55 -7.90
C THR A 364 -13.21 5.59 -8.48
N PRO A 365 -14.14 6.50 -8.08
CA PRO A 365 -15.49 6.52 -8.62
C PRO A 365 -15.55 6.84 -10.12
N HIS A 366 -14.60 7.65 -10.63
CA HIS A 366 -14.53 8.00 -12.05
C HIS A 366 -13.57 7.12 -12.84
N LYS A 367 -12.76 6.31 -12.16
CA LYS A 367 -11.66 5.54 -12.74
C LYS A 367 -10.66 6.40 -13.51
N LYS A 368 -10.31 7.55 -12.94
CA LYS A 368 -9.42 8.54 -13.58
C LYS A 368 -8.41 9.08 -12.60
N TRP A 369 -7.22 9.35 -13.09
CA TRP A 369 -6.24 10.20 -12.42
C TRP A 369 -6.71 11.64 -12.49
N TYR A 370 -6.58 12.34 -11.38
CA TYR A 370 -6.81 13.76 -11.22
C TYR A 370 -5.50 14.45 -10.92
N LEU A 371 -5.28 15.58 -11.59
CA LEU A 371 -4.24 16.55 -11.27
C LEU A 371 -4.95 17.81 -10.81
N ILE A 372 -4.83 18.13 -9.53
CA ILE A 372 -5.28 19.39 -8.95
C ILE A 372 -4.11 20.35 -8.96
N CYS A 373 -4.37 21.62 -9.24
CA CYS A 373 -3.35 22.66 -9.19
C CYS A 373 -3.99 24.03 -9.00
N GLN A 374 -3.19 25.04 -8.70
CA GLN A 374 -3.62 26.43 -8.88
C GLN A 374 -3.25 26.90 -10.29
N ALA A 375 -4.19 27.54 -10.97
CA ALA A 375 -3.99 28.00 -12.33
C ALA A 375 -4.73 29.31 -12.60
N SER A 376 -4.34 30.00 -13.67
CA SER A 376 -5.10 31.12 -14.19
C SER A 376 -5.36 31.01 -15.68
N ASP A 377 -6.54 31.45 -16.08
CA ASP A 377 -6.98 31.53 -17.47
C ASP A 377 -7.85 32.78 -17.66
N PRO A 378 -7.60 33.61 -18.69
CA PRO A 378 -8.40 34.79 -18.96
C PRO A 378 -9.90 34.53 -19.18
N SER A 379 -10.27 33.29 -19.57
CA SER A 379 -11.65 32.87 -19.82
C SER A 379 -12.40 32.40 -18.56
N TRP A 380 -11.71 32.22 -17.43
CA TRP A 380 -12.34 31.79 -16.19
C TRP A 380 -12.82 32.98 -15.35
N ASP A 381 -13.82 32.73 -14.51
CA ASP A 381 -14.32 33.66 -13.52
C ASP A 381 -14.46 32.96 -12.15
N PRO A 382 -13.66 33.35 -11.12
CA PRO A 382 -12.52 34.27 -11.20
C PRO A 382 -11.41 33.72 -12.12
N LYS A 383 -10.57 34.62 -12.65
CA LYS A 383 -9.46 34.26 -13.57
C LYS A 383 -8.40 33.34 -12.96
N TYR A 384 -8.33 33.26 -11.64
CA TYR A 384 -7.38 32.45 -10.88
C TYR A 384 -8.12 31.64 -9.82
N GLY A 385 -7.70 30.39 -9.62
CA GLY A 385 -8.17 29.56 -8.53
C GLY A 385 -7.72 28.11 -8.67
N ALA A 386 -8.38 27.24 -7.92
CA ALA A 386 -8.20 25.80 -8.01
C ALA A 386 -8.68 25.29 -9.38
N ALA A 387 -7.89 24.44 -10.01
CA ALA A 387 -8.17 23.83 -11.30
C ALA A 387 -7.85 22.34 -11.27
N PHE A 388 -8.45 21.59 -12.19
CA PHE A 388 -8.19 20.17 -12.35
C PHE A 388 -8.03 19.77 -13.83
N ALA A 389 -7.25 18.72 -14.05
CA ALA A 389 -7.22 17.93 -15.27
C ALA A 389 -7.38 16.44 -14.93
N THR A 390 -7.79 15.65 -15.91
CA THR A 390 -7.94 14.20 -15.76
C THR A 390 -7.22 13.42 -16.84
N THR A 391 -6.79 12.20 -16.53
CA THR A 391 -6.36 11.20 -17.51
C THR A 391 -6.76 9.79 -17.06
N GLU A 392 -6.84 8.85 -18.00
CA GLU A 392 -6.93 7.41 -17.73
C GLU A 392 -5.54 6.77 -17.69
N ASN A 393 -4.52 7.42 -18.28
CA ASN A 393 -3.14 6.92 -18.33
C ASN A 393 -2.18 7.92 -17.66
N LEU A 394 -1.77 7.60 -16.42
CA LEU A 394 -0.82 8.42 -15.65
C LEU A 394 0.56 8.55 -16.32
N ALA A 395 0.99 7.52 -17.04
CA ALA A 395 2.32 7.47 -17.66
C ALA A 395 2.42 8.28 -18.96
N ASP A 396 1.28 8.70 -19.53
CA ASP A 396 1.24 9.53 -20.73
C ASP A 396 0.97 11.01 -20.36
N PRO A 397 2.00 11.87 -20.27
CA PRO A 397 1.84 13.29 -19.95
C PRO A 397 1.06 14.08 -21.03
N ALA A 398 0.90 13.56 -22.25
CA ALA A 398 0.11 14.22 -23.30
C ALA A 398 -1.39 13.91 -23.20
N SER A 399 -1.77 12.86 -22.46
CA SER A 399 -3.17 12.42 -22.31
C SER A 399 -4.00 13.26 -21.34
N TRP A 400 -3.36 14.13 -20.54
CA TRP A 400 -4.04 14.99 -19.58
C TRP A 400 -4.99 15.96 -20.29
N SER A 401 -6.27 15.96 -19.87
CA SER A 401 -7.26 16.90 -20.38
C SER A 401 -6.84 18.35 -20.13
N ARG A 402 -7.35 19.30 -20.94
CA ARG A 402 -7.23 20.73 -20.66
C ARG A 402 -7.68 21.05 -19.23
N LEU A 403 -6.97 21.96 -18.56
CA LEU A 403 -7.36 22.41 -17.23
C LEU A 403 -8.77 23.03 -17.24
N LYS A 404 -9.54 22.72 -16.20
CA LYS A 404 -10.84 23.31 -15.92
C LYS A 404 -10.86 23.86 -14.50
N PRO A 405 -11.56 24.98 -14.24
CA PRO A 405 -11.66 25.50 -12.89
C PRO A 405 -12.50 24.55 -12.02
N LEU A 406 -12.04 24.25 -10.80
CA LEU A 406 -12.85 23.63 -9.75
C LEU A 406 -13.93 24.59 -9.23
N ARG A 407 -13.72 25.90 -9.43
CA ARG A 407 -14.57 26.98 -8.92
C ARG A 407 -14.61 27.04 -7.39
N ALA A 408 -13.49 26.72 -6.75
CA ALA A 408 -13.26 27.00 -5.34
C ALA A 408 -13.49 28.48 -5.07
N ARG A 409 -14.13 28.80 -3.94
CA ARG A 409 -14.57 30.15 -3.63
C ARG A 409 -13.47 30.91 -2.88
N PRO A 410 -13.34 32.22 -3.08
CA PRO A 410 -12.50 33.03 -2.22
C PRO A 410 -12.95 32.93 -0.76
N ALA A 411 -12.04 32.67 0.17
CA ALA A 411 -12.34 32.69 1.59
C ALA A 411 -12.03 34.08 2.17
N ASP A 412 -13.01 34.71 2.81
CA ASP A 412 -12.91 36.10 3.31
C ASP A 412 -12.37 37.09 2.26
N GLY A 413 -12.80 36.93 1.00
CA GLY A 413 -12.40 37.80 -0.11
C GLY A 413 -10.96 37.59 -0.62
N LYS A 414 -10.24 36.59 -0.10
CA LYS A 414 -8.90 36.21 -0.57
C LYS A 414 -8.95 34.97 -1.45
N ALA A 415 -8.19 35.00 -2.54
CA ALA A 415 -7.97 33.80 -3.32
C ALA A 415 -7.10 32.81 -2.54
N GLY A 416 -7.46 31.52 -2.60
CA GLY A 416 -6.69 30.45 -1.97
C GLY A 416 -5.39 30.11 -2.72
N LEU A 417 -4.47 29.45 -2.01
CA LEU A 417 -3.26 28.85 -2.55
C LEU A 417 -3.09 27.41 -2.04
N ASP A 418 -2.31 26.63 -2.79
CA ASP A 418 -1.89 25.27 -2.46
C ASP A 418 -3.09 24.36 -2.16
N PHE A 419 -3.88 24.14 -3.20
CA PHE A 419 -5.13 23.38 -3.15
C PHE A 419 -4.87 21.88 -2.98
N TRP A 420 -5.48 21.29 -1.96
CA TRP A 420 -5.30 19.89 -1.59
C TRP A 420 -6.63 19.18 -1.40
N ILE A 421 -6.91 18.17 -2.22
CA ILE A 421 -8.12 17.35 -2.12
C ILE A 421 -7.84 16.08 -1.36
N ILE A 422 -8.74 15.69 -0.45
CA ILE A 422 -8.77 14.37 0.18
C ILE A 422 -10.23 13.96 0.39
N CYS A 423 -10.54 12.68 0.19
CA CYS A 423 -11.89 12.16 0.33
C CYS A 423 -12.04 11.24 1.54
N ASP A 424 -13.15 11.39 2.25
CA ASP A 424 -13.69 10.33 3.10
C ASP A 424 -14.75 9.52 2.32
N ASP A 425 -15.46 8.61 3.01
CA ASP A 425 -16.44 7.72 2.36
C ASP A 425 -17.67 8.45 1.79
N LYS A 426 -17.84 9.75 2.10
CA LYS A 426 -19.05 10.53 1.75
C LYS A 426 -18.74 11.80 0.97
N HIS A 427 -17.61 12.45 1.24
CA HIS A 427 -17.29 13.76 0.71
C HIS A 427 -15.85 13.85 0.20
N ALA A 428 -15.69 14.65 -0.85
CA ALA A 428 -14.39 15.22 -1.20
C ALA A 428 -14.22 16.54 -0.44
N HIS A 429 -13.05 16.72 0.17
CA HIS A 429 -12.68 17.93 0.91
C HIS A 429 -11.56 18.66 0.19
N LEU A 430 -11.74 19.95 -0.07
CA LEU A 430 -10.73 20.82 -0.65
C LEU A 430 -10.16 21.72 0.45
N PHE A 431 -8.87 21.56 0.76
CA PHE A 431 -8.12 22.40 1.68
C PHE A 431 -7.28 23.43 0.94
N PHE A 432 -7.15 24.63 1.49
CA PHE A 432 -6.29 25.69 0.94
C PHE A 432 -5.96 26.77 1.98
N THR A 433 -4.92 27.55 1.73
CA THR A 433 -4.44 28.62 2.63
C THR A 433 -4.63 30.02 2.02
N THR A 434 -4.59 31.06 2.85
CA THR A 434 -4.79 32.47 2.44
C THR A 434 -3.69 33.43 2.93
N LEU A 435 -2.50 32.90 3.24
CA LEU A 435 -1.31 33.63 3.70
C LEU A 435 -1.54 34.55 4.92
N ASP A 436 -2.51 34.20 5.77
CA ASP A 436 -2.90 34.98 6.95
C ASP A 436 -3.14 34.11 8.18
N GLY A 437 -2.43 32.98 8.26
CA GLY A 437 -2.52 32.06 9.39
C GLY A 437 -3.78 31.21 9.39
N ARG A 438 -4.43 31.02 8.23
CA ARG A 438 -5.68 30.27 8.11
C ARG A 438 -5.59 29.17 7.07
N LEU A 439 -6.04 27.98 7.49
CA LEU A 439 -6.38 26.87 6.63
C LEU A 439 -7.90 26.84 6.49
N TRP A 440 -8.36 26.85 5.25
CA TRP A 440 -9.77 26.75 4.89
C TRP A 440 -10.07 25.38 4.32
N ARG A 441 -11.36 25.03 4.35
CA ARG A 441 -11.87 23.77 3.84
C ARG A 441 -13.23 23.99 3.18
N GLU A 442 -13.38 23.50 1.96
CA GLU A 442 -14.67 23.28 1.31
C GLU A 442 -14.98 21.77 1.29
N GLU A 443 -16.24 21.40 1.07
CA GLU A 443 -16.62 20.01 0.79
C GLU A 443 -17.68 19.91 -0.30
N THR A 444 -17.71 18.76 -0.97
CA THR A 444 -18.78 18.33 -1.86
C THR A 444 -19.05 16.85 -1.65
N ARG A 445 -20.24 16.38 -2.02
CA ARG A 445 -20.55 14.94 -1.98
C ARG A 445 -19.67 14.21 -2.97
N LEU A 446 -19.25 12.98 -2.63
CA LEU A 446 -18.34 12.21 -3.47
C LEU A 446 -18.91 11.99 -4.90
N GLU A 447 -20.23 11.83 -5.01
CA GLU A 447 -20.96 11.70 -6.29
C GLU A 447 -21.02 12.99 -7.12
N ASP A 448 -20.84 14.16 -6.49
CA ASP A 448 -20.88 15.47 -7.17
C ASP A 448 -19.48 15.95 -7.57
N PHE A 449 -18.42 15.33 -7.03
CA PHE A 449 -17.04 15.66 -7.35
C PHE A 449 -16.83 15.60 -8.88
N PRO A 450 -16.12 16.56 -9.52
CA PRO A 450 -15.32 17.65 -8.96
C PRO A 450 -16.08 18.99 -8.80
N HIS A 451 -17.41 18.94 -8.68
CA HIS A 451 -18.29 20.10 -8.59
C HIS A 451 -19.05 20.12 -7.26
N GLY A 452 -19.91 21.13 -7.05
CA GLY A 452 -20.82 21.17 -5.89
C GLY A 452 -20.21 21.66 -4.59
N TRP A 453 -19.08 22.37 -4.64
CA TRP A 453 -18.38 22.85 -3.44
C TRP A 453 -19.22 23.78 -2.55
N SER A 454 -19.13 23.52 -1.25
CA SER A 454 -19.69 24.35 -0.18
C SER A 454 -19.05 25.75 -0.10
N GLU A 455 -19.56 26.60 0.80
CA GLU A 455 -18.79 27.77 1.22
C GLU A 455 -17.52 27.36 1.99
N PRO A 456 -16.43 28.14 1.92
CA PRO A 456 -15.23 27.90 2.72
C PRO A 456 -15.50 27.97 4.22
N MET A 457 -15.03 26.95 4.94
CA MET A 457 -15.08 26.87 6.40
C MET A 457 -13.67 26.93 6.97
N LEU A 458 -13.49 27.68 8.07
CA LEU A 458 -12.20 27.76 8.76
C LEU A 458 -11.89 26.41 9.43
N ALA A 459 -10.81 25.76 9.02
CA ALA A 459 -10.36 24.49 9.60
C ALA A 459 -9.33 24.71 10.71
N ILE A 460 -8.31 25.53 10.46
CA ILE A 460 -7.25 25.87 11.42
C ILE A 460 -6.98 27.37 11.36
N ARG A 461 -6.82 28.00 12.51
CA ARG A 461 -6.20 29.33 12.65
C ARG A 461 -4.97 29.21 13.56
N ALA A 462 -3.78 29.47 13.03
CA ALA A 462 -2.52 29.31 13.74
C ALA A 462 -1.41 30.16 13.11
N ASP A 463 -0.21 30.10 13.68
CA ASP A 463 1.01 30.60 13.04
C ASP A 463 1.44 29.63 11.91
N ILE A 464 0.71 29.66 10.81
CA ILE A 464 0.92 28.85 9.59
C ILE A 464 0.98 29.78 8.37
N PHE A 465 1.58 29.30 7.29
CA PHE A 465 1.83 30.10 6.09
C PHE A 465 1.07 29.55 4.87
N GLU A 466 1.54 28.45 4.28
CA GLU A 466 1.03 27.88 3.02
C GLU A 466 1.25 26.34 2.95
N ALA A 467 1.11 25.73 1.77
CA ALA A 467 1.45 24.33 1.48
C ALA A 467 0.84 23.30 2.44
N ALA A 468 -0.47 23.39 2.67
CA ALA A 468 -1.18 22.46 3.54
C ALA A 468 -1.43 21.12 2.82
N HIS A 469 -1.04 20.02 3.46
CA HIS A 469 -1.23 18.66 2.98
C HIS A 469 -1.94 17.84 4.05
N VAL A 470 -3.01 17.15 3.68
CA VAL A 470 -3.85 16.38 4.61
C VAL A 470 -3.89 14.91 4.18
N TYR A 471 -3.55 14.01 5.08
CA TYR A 471 -3.43 12.57 4.81
C TYR A 471 -4.28 11.76 5.76
N LYS A 472 -4.78 10.61 5.29
CA LYS A 472 -5.31 9.57 6.16
C LYS A 472 -4.14 8.74 6.70
N ILE A 473 -4.13 8.48 8.01
CA ILE A 473 -3.11 7.61 8.60
C ILE A 473 -3.56 6.17 8.41
N ARG A 474 -2.77 5.37 7.68
CA ARG A 474 -3.14 3.98 7.36
C ARG A 474 -3.41 3.18 8.62
N GLY A 475 -4.52 2.43 8.58
CA GLY A 475 -4.92 1.57 9.69
C GLY A 475 -5.30 2.37 10.95
N MET A 476 -5.80 3.60 10.79
CA MET A 476 -6.28 4.43 11.89
C MET A 476 -7.45 5.30 11.42
N GLN A 477 -8.39 5.61 12.32
CA GLN A 477 -9.42 6.62 12.09
C GLN A 477 -8.89 8.00 12.48
N LYS A 478 -7.79 8.41 11.84
CA LYS A 478 -7.13 9.70 12.07
C LYS A 478 -6.56 10.27 10.80
N TYR A 479 -6.54 11.58 10.75
CA TYR A 479 -5.98 12.39 9.68
C TYR A 479 -4.84 13.24 10.22
N LEU A 480 -3.79 13.39 9.42
CA LEU A 480 -2.62 14.20 9.68
C LEU A 480 -2.60 15.38 8.71
N ALA A 481 -2.63 16.61 9.22
CA ALA A 481 -2.40 17.81 8.44
C ALA A 481 -0.96 18.29 8.68
N LEU A 482 -0.21 18.45 7.60
CA LEU A 482 1.11 19.07 7.55
C LEU A 482 0.98 20.43 6.90
N ILE A 483 1.45 21.49 7.56
CA ILE A 483 1.27 22.85 7.07
C ILE A 483 2.59 23.60 7.20
N GLU A 484 3.04 24.22 6.11
CA GLU A 484 4.24 25.02 6.12
C GLU A 484 4.00 26.27 6.98
N ALA A 485 4.98 26.58 7.82
CA ALA A 485 5.09 27.81 8.57
C ALA A 485 6.40 28.51 8.18
N GLN A 486 6.47 29.81 8.48
CA GLN A 486 7.65 30.61 8.23
C GLN A 486 8.11 31.32 9.50
N ALA A 487 9.42 31.57 9.58
CA ALA A 487 10.01 32.46 10.57
C ALA A 487 10.82 33.56 9.87
N GLY A 488 11.42 34.46 10.65
CA GLY A 488 12.28 35.53 10.13
C GLY A 488 13.35 35.02 9.16
N HIS A 489 13.76 35.89 8.22
CA HIS A 489 14.69 35.58 7.12
C HIS A 489 14.20 34.51 6.11
N GLY A 490 12.90 34.22 6.10
CA GLY A 490 12.30 33.29 5.13
C GLY A 490 12.57 31.83 5.44
N TRP A 491 13.00 31.48 6.64
CA TRP A 491 13.10 30.08 7.08
C TRP A 491 11.73 29.41 7.02
N ARG A 492 11.70 28.21 6.42
CA ARG A 492 10.51 27.40 6.22
C ARG A 492 10.64 26.09 7.00
N TYR A 493 9.53 25.67 7.59
CA TYR A 493 9.42 24.46 8.39
C TYR A 493 7.96 23.98 8.41
N TYR A 494 7.73 22.72 8.76
CA TYR A 494 6.39 22.14 8.79
C TYR A 494 5.85 21.95 10.20
N LYS A 495 4.58 22.28 10.38
CA LYS A 495 3.78 21.99 11.57
C LYS A 495 2.86 20.81 11.31
N ALA A 496 2.60 19.99 12.33
CA ALA A 496 1.67 18.88 12.26
C ALA A 496 0.46 19.06 13.18
N TYR A 497 -0.72 18.66 12.68
CA TYR A 497 -2.00 18.65 13.39
C TYR A 497 -2.73 17.32 13.14
N LEU A 498 -3.52 16.86 14.12
CA LEU A 498 -4.32 15.64 14.02
C LEU A 498 -5.82 15.94 14.11
N ALA A 499 -6.63 15.17 13.41
CA ALA A 499 -8.08 15.12 13.60
C ALA A 499 -8.61 13.70 13.43
N ASP A 500 -9.74 13.38 14.05
CA ASP A 500 -10.41 12.08 13.85
C ASP A 500 -11.27 12.05 12.56
N ARG A 501 -11.52 13.21 11.96
CA ARG A 501 -12.30 13.42 10.73
C ARG A 501 -11.84 14.68 10.00
N LEU A 502 -12.06 14.75 8.69
CA LEU A 502 -11.58 15.86 7.84
C LEU A 502 -12.21 17.22 8.20
N GLN A 503 -13.41 17.22 8.77
CA GLN A 503 -14.08 18.43 9.26
C GLN A 503 -13.45 18.99 10.56
N GLY A 504 -12.55 18.24 11.20
CA GLY A 504 -11.96 18.59 12.49
C GLY A 504 -12.83 18.20 13.71
N PRO A 505 -12.50 18.70 14.92
CA PRO A 505 -11.48 19.71 15.19
C PRO A 505 -10.05 19.20 14.96
N TRP A 506 -9.16 20.11 14.56
CA TRP A 506 -7.73 19.84 14.37
C TRP A 506 -6.94 20.22 15.62
N THR A 507 -6.18 19.27 16.16
CA THR A 507 -5.40 19.43 17.39
C THR A 507 -3.91 19.49 17.06
N PRO A 508 -3.15 20.45 17.61
CA PRO A 508 -1.69 20.51 17.44
C PRO A 508 -0.99 19.21 17.85
N LEU A 509 -0.08 18.72 17.01
CA LEU A 509 0.79 17.57 17.31
C LEU A 509 2.25 17.99 17.48
N ALA A 510 2.80 18.64 16.45
CA ALA A 510 4.13 19.24 16.46
C ALA A 510 4.02 20.60 15.73
N ALA A 511 3.42 21.58 16.43
CA ALA A 511 3.01 22.86 15.85
C ALA A 511 3.75 24.07 16.44
N GLU A 512 4.89 23.84 17.10
CA GLU A 512 5.74 24.88 17.67
C GLU A 512 7.04 25.01 16.87
N ARG A 513 7.68 26.18 16.92
CA ARG A 513 8.95 26.42 16.20
C ARG A 513 10.06 25.46 16.61
N ASP A 514 10.10 25.08 17.90
CA ASP A 514 11.13 24.22 18.47
C ASP A 514 10.69 22.75 18.54
N ARG A 515 9.41 22.50 18.24
CA ARG A 515 8.79 21.17 18.17
C ARG A 515 7.89 21.11 16.95
N SER A 516 8.56 21.01 15.81
CA SER A 516 7.97 20.98 14.46
C SER A 516 7.95 19.57 13.90
N PHE A 517 7.12 19.33 12.88
CA PHE A 517 7.16 18.11 12.09
C PHE A 517 8.52 17.98 11.41
N ALA A 518 8.90 18.98 10.60
CA ALA A 518 10.17 19.00 9.91
C ALA A 518 10.77 20.41 9.90
N SER A 519 12.02 20.53 10.36
CA SER A 519 12.79 21.77 10.42
C SER A 519 14.28 21.43 10.42
N MET A 520 15.15 22.42 10.17
CA MET A 520 16.59 22.18 10.30
C MET A 520 17.06 21.87 11.73
N LYS A 521 16.18 21.92 12.75
CA LYS A 521 16.49 21.52 14.13
C LYS A 521 16.39 20.02 14.37
N ASN A 522 15.65 19.30 13.54
CA ASN A 522 15.42 17.86 13.68
C ASN A 522 15.78 17.08 12.41
N VAL A 523 16.72 17.62 11.62
CA VAL A 523 17.25 17.00 10.41
C VAL A 523 18.76 16.78 10.56
N GLN A 524 19.19 15.54 10.42
CA GLN A 524 20.59 15.14 10.30
C GLN A 524 20.96 14.99 8.82
N HIS A 525 21.98 15.73 8.38
CA HIS A 525 22.51 15.56 7.03
C HIS A 525 23.44 14.36 6.98
N THR A 526 23.23 13.46 6.03
CA THR A 526 24.12 12.31 5.77
C THR A 526 25.13 12.60 4.66
N GLY A 527 25.08 13.81 4.07
CA GLY A 527 25.99 14.28 3.04
C GLY A 527 26.23 15.79 3.13
N VAL A 528 26.66 16.41 2.02
CA VAL A 528 26.87 17.86 1.95
C VAL A 528 25.55 18.58 2.17
N ARG A 529 25.55 19.54 3.11
CA ARG A 529 24.40 20.40 3.37
C ARG A 529 24.09 21.25 2.13
N TRP A 530 22.86 21.13 1.63
CA TRP A 530 22.38 21.84 0.43
C TRP A 530 21.10 22.64 0.68
N THR A 531 20.59 22.64 1.92
CA THR A 531 19.40 23.42 2.30
C THR A 531 19.48 23.90 3.75
N ASP A 532 18.91 25.08 3.99
CA ASP A 532 18.70 25.69 5.31
C ASP A 532 17.21 25.80 5.69
N CYS A 533 16.32 25.24 4.88
CA CYS A 533 14.88 25.23 5.13
C CYS A 533 14.18 23.99 4.57
N ILE A 534 13.02 23.68 5.13
CA ILE A 534 12.11 22.63 4.66
C ILE A 534 10.82 23.33 4.21
N SER A 535 10.62 23.49 2.90
CA SER A 535 9.46 24.17 2.30
C SER A 535 8.60 23.18 1.50
N HIS A 536 7.51 23.64 0.88
CA HIS A 536 6.53 22.89 0.06
C HIS A 536 6.97 21.46 -0.32
N GLY A 537 6.26 20.46 0.21
CA GLY A 537 6.56 19.06 0.00
C GLY A 537 5.36 18.14 0.22
N GLU A 538 5.48 16.89 -0.21
CA GLU A 538 4.47 15.84 -0.08
C GLU A 538 5.04 14.63 0.67
N LEU A 539 4.25 14.01 1.55
CA LEU A 539 4.59 12.69 2.09
C LEU A 539 4.48 11.65 0.98
N LEU A 540 5.42 10.70 0.94
CA LEU A 540 5.28 9.53 0.08
C LEU A 540 4.07 8.72 0.55
N ARG A 541 3.03 8.71 -0.27
CA ARG A 541 1.80 7.97 0.00
C ARG A 541 2.03 6.48 -0.13
N CYS A 542 1.31 5.71 0.67
CA CYS A 542 1.30 4.24 0.61
C CYS A 542 0.13 3.69 -0.23
N GLY A 543 -0.70 4.58 -0.79
CA GLY A 543 -1.72 4.30 -1.80
C GLY A 543 -1.74 5.40 -2.85
N VAL A 544 -2.60 5.27 -3.86
CA VAL A 544 -2.70 6.22 -4.98
C VAL A 544 -4.04 6.93 -5.06
N ASP A 545 -5.03 6.46 -4.31
CA ASP A 545 -6.41 6.87 -4.44
C ASP A 545 -6.73 8.19 -3.71
N GLU A 546 -7.98 8.61 -3.78
CA GLU A 546 -8.50 9.83 -3.18
C GLU A 546 -8.45 9.90 -1.65
N HIS A 547 -8.09 8.81 -0.95
CA HIS A 547 -7.96 8.79 0.50
C HIS A 547 -6.60 9.26 1.00
N LEU A 548 -5.59 9.33 0.11
CA LEU A 548 -4.25 9.86 0.40
C LEU A 548 -3.61 9.27 1.65
N GLU A 549 -3.58 7.94 1.72
CA GLU A 549 -3.02 7.23 2.86
C GLU A 549 -1.50 7.36 2.96
N VAL A 550 -1.01 7.48 4.19
CA VAL A 550 0.42 7.43 4.55
C VAL A 550 0.67 6.37 5.63
N GLU A 551 1.84 5.75 5.59
CA GLU A 551 2.24 4.72 6.56
C GLU A 551 2.83 5.39 7.82
N PRO A 552 2.19 5.25 9.00
CA PRO A 552 2.64 5.95 10.21
C PRO A 552 4.03 5.58 10.69
N ASN A 553 4.54 4.40 10.29
CA ASN A 553 5.86 3.89 10.70
C ASN A 553 6.98 4.20 9.72
N ASN A 554 6.65 4.74 8.56
CA ASN A 554 7.61 5.01 7.49
C ASN A 554 7.23 6.30 6.76
N LEU A 555 7.06 7.38 7.53
CA LEU A 555 6.83 8.69 6.95
C LEU A 555 8.09 9.15 6.24
N ARG A 556 8.02 9.34 4.92
CA ARG A 556 9.08 9.91 4.09
C ARG A 556 8.54 11.15 3.41
N PHE A 557 9.26 12.26 3.45
CA PHE A 557 8.75 13.58 3.03
C PHE A 557 9.61 14.17 1.92
N LEU A 558 9.08 14.21 0.70
CA LEU A 558 9.72 14.83 -0.45
C LEU A 558 9.45 16.34 -0.41
N PHE A 559 10.48 17.17 -0.35
CA PHE A 559 10.34 18.60 -0.07
C PHE A 559 11.28 19.42 -0.94
N GLN A 560 10.97 20.72 -1.07
CA GLN A 560 11.86 21.69 -1.71
C GLN A 560 12.76 22.40 -0.68
N GLY A 561 14.05 22.51 -1.00
CA GLY A 561 15.07 23.13 -0.16
C GLY A 561 16.02 24.06 -0.94
N VAL A 562 16.71 24.93 -0.21
CA VAL A 562 17.74 25.86 -0.72
C VAL A 562 18.60 26.38 0.43
N LEU A 563 19.86 26.72 0.17
CA LEU A 563 20.72 27.40 1.14
C LEU A 563 20.38 28.89 1.25
N ASP A 564 20.55 29.47 2.44
CA ASP A 564 20.35 30.91 2.68
C ASP A 564 21.23 31.77 1.77
N GLN A 565 22.50 31.35 1.61
CA GLN A 565 23.46 31.96 0.69
C GLN A 565 22.95 32.00 -0.75
N GLU A 566 22.27 30.96 -1.21
CA GLU A 566 21.87 30.82 -2.61
C GLU A 566 20.61 31.62 -2.94
N ARG A 567 19.78 31.90 -1.94
CA ARG A 567 18.59 32.76 -2.09
C ARG A 567 18.84 34.23 -1.77
N ALA A 568 19.94 34.55 -1.08
CA ALA A 568 20.28 35.93 -0.71
C ALA A 568 20.30 36.86 -1.93
N GLY A 569 19.57 37.98 -1.85
CA GLY A 569 19.51 38.99 -2.91
C GLY A 569 18.73 38.60 -4.17
N LYS A 570 18.11 37.41 -4.22
CA LYS A 570 17.30 36.97 -5.36
C LYS A 570 15.81 37.24 -5.15
N PRO A 571 15.07 37.67 -6.18
CA PRO A 571 13.60 37.63 -6.16
C PRO A 571 13.11 36.20 -5.92
N TYR A 572 11.98 36.02 -5.22
CA TYR A 572 11.44 34.70 -4.86
C TYR A 572 11.36 33.72 -6.05
N GLY A 573 10.95 34.23 -7.22
CA GLY A 573 10.83 33.45 -8.45
C GLY A 573 12.13 32.95 -9.07
N GLN A 574 13.28 33.44 -8.61
CA GLN A 574 14.61 33.07 -9.09
C GLN A 574 15.42 32.29 -8.04
N ILE A 575 14.81 31.98 -6.89
CA ILE A 575 15.45 31.16 -5.87
C ILE A 575 15.66 29.74 -6.43
N PRO A 576 16.88 29.18 -6.32
CA PRO A 576 17.22 27.89 -6.92
C PRO A 576 16.81 26.72 -6.02
N TRP A 577 15.50 26.58 -5.80
CA TRP A 577 14.93 25.44 -5.09
C TRP A 577 15.23 24.12 -5.81
N ARG A 578 15.52 23.11 -5.00
CA ARG A 578 15.79 21.72 -5.39
C ARG A 578 14.96 20.78 -4.53
N LEU A 579 14.68 19.59 -5.04
CA LEU A 579 13.94 18.59 -4.28
C LEU A 579 14.88 17.62 -3.55
N GLY A 580 14.53 17.25 -2.33
CA GLY A 580 15.15 16.14 -1.62
C GLY A 580 14.16 15.42 -0.72
N LEU A 581 14.61 14.31 -0.13
CA LEU A 581 13.76 13.42 0.64
C LEU A 581 14.23 13.37 2.08
N LEU A 582 13.33 13.70 3.01
CA LEU A 582 13.51 13.39 4.42
C LEU A 582 13.09 11.94 4.65
N GLU A 583 13.97 11.17 5.27
CA GLU A 583 13.73 9.80 5.71
C GLU A 583 13.71 9.77 7.23
N PRO A 584 12.92 8.88 7.86
CA PRO A 584 12.91 8.80 9.32
C PRO A 584 14.32 8.42 9.81
N ASP A 585 14.79 9.15 10.82
CA ASP A 585 16.03 8.83 11.52
C ASP A 585 15.71 7.80 12.60
N GLU A 586 16.04 6.53 12.34
CA GLU A 586 15.84 5.46 13.31
C GLU A 586 16.79 5.67 14.51
N PRO A 587 16.27 5.60 15.76
CA PRO A 587 17.02 5.90 16.97
C PRO A 587 18.12 4.89 17.33
#